data_AF-A0A2N3B8W0-F1
#
_entry.id   AF-A0A2N3B8W0-F1
#
_cell.length_a   1.000
_cell.length_b   1.000
_cell.length_c   1.000
_cell.angle_alpha   90.00
_cell.angle_beta   90.00
_cell.angle_gamma   90.00
#
_symmetry.space_group_name_H-M   'P 1'
#
loop_
_entity.id
_entity.type
_entity.pdbx_description
1 polymer ?
#
loop_
_entity_poly.entity_id
_entity_poly.type
_entity_poly.pdbx_seq_one_letter_code
_entity_poly.pdbx_strand_id
1 'polypeptide(L)'
;MRGVMLVLGGLFRFFGRLIFTPILLGWMIGAVLFGAMIGALVATPFIFAFFDQPPGESVWQWLVFGPFIFVGGVFGFQYWRMASGADAFFGLTGDSHGSARFANRKELKKLQREDGLLIGRNPHTGRLLRYDGPAHLITLAPTRAGKGVGTVIPNLLAADRSVLVIDPKGENARIAGEARRRFGTVHVLDPFEVSGMPSAAYNPLDRLAPDSLDLGEDAASLTEALVMDPPGQVTEAHWNEEAKAILGGLIMFCVCHEDCNRRTLATVREYLTLPPEKLRALLELMQDSDAAGGLIARAANRFLGKADREAASVLSNAQRHTHFLDSPRIAKVLSRSDFHFSDLRHRITSVFLVLPPNRMDAYSRWLRLLVSQALQDIARDAEASVRPQSGETDAQRGTQSLRTPTLFLLDEFAALGRLEAVERAMGLMAGYGLQLWPILQDMSQL
;
A
#
# COMPACT_ATOMS: atom_id res chain seq x y z
N MET A 1 -24.05 -10.39 -36.39
CA MET A 1 -25.20 -10.55 -35.47
C MET A 1 -25.13 -9.68 -34.21
N ARG A 2 -24.01 -9.64 -33.44
CA ARG A 2 -23.91 -8.83 -32.20
C ARG A 2 -24.12 -7.30 -32.36
N GLY A 3 -23.70 -6.70 -33.48
CA GLY A 3 -23.88 -5.26 -33.73
C GLY A 3 -25.34 -4.86 -33.95
N VAL A 4 -26.11 -5.70 -34.64
CA VAL A 4 -27.54 -5.48 -34.91
C VAL A 4 -28.36 -5.59 -33.62
N MET A 5 -28.06 -6.57 -32.76
CA MET A 5 -28.68 -6.73 -31.44
C MET A 5 -28.45 -5.52 -30.51
N LEU A 6 -27.27 -4.89 -30.56
CA LEU A 6 -26.96 -3.70 -29.76
C LEU A 6 -27.75 -2.46 -30.21
N VAL A 7 -27.93 -2.29 -31.53
CA VAL A 7 -28.70 -1.19 -32.10
C VAL A 7 -30.20 -1.38 -31.82
N LEU A 8 -30.74 -2.59 -32.02
CA LEU A 8 -32.11 -2.93 -31.65
C LEU A 8 -32.38 -2.76 -30.15
N GLY A 9 -31.45 -3.19 -29.29
CA GLY A 9 -31.57 -2.98 -27.84
C GLY A 9 -31.44 -1.52 -27.40
N GLY A 10 -30.75 -0.68 -28.19
CA GLY A 10 -30.72 0.78 -28.00
C GLY A 10 -32.06 1.42 -28.38
N LEU A 11 -32.59 1.06 -29.54
CA LEU A 11 -33.90 1.54 -30.03
C LEU A 11 -35.04 1.14 -29.08
N PHE A 12 -35.04 -0.11 -28.62
CA PHE A 12 -36.07 -0.63 -27.72
C PHE A 12 -36.10 0.13 -26.39
N ARG A 13 -34.93 0.45 -25.81
CA ARG A 13 -34.85 1.27 -24.59
C ARG A 13 -35.28 2.72 -24.82
N PHE A 14 -34.96 3.29 -25.99
CA PHE A 14 -35.39 4.64 -26.34
C PHE A 14 -36.91 4.73 -26.49
N PHE A 15 -37.52 3.86 -27.29
CA PHE A 15 -38.97 3.83 -27.48
C PHE A 15 -39.71 3.41 -26.21
N GLY A 16 -39.15 2.46 -25.44
CA GLY A 16 -39.69 2.11 -24.12
C GLY A 16 -39.73 3.32 -23.19
N ARG A 17 -38.65 4.10 -23.10
CA ARG A 17 -38.65 5.32 -22.29
C ARG A 17 -39.64 6.36 -22.80
N LEU A 18 -39.76 6.54 -24.11
CA LEU A 18 -40.69 7.51 -24.70
C LEU A 18 -42.16 7.19 -24.37
N ILE A 19 -42.53 5.91 -24.33
CA ILE A 19 -43.91 5.46 -24.11
C ILE A 19 -44.25 5.34 -22.62
N PHE A 20 -43.37 4.74 -21.81
CA PHE A 20 -43.67 4.46 -20.41
C PHE A 20 -43.53 5.69 -19.49
N THR A 21 -42.68 6.67 -19.84
CA THR A 21 -42.51 7.90 -19.04
C THR A 21 -43.82 8.69 -18.86
N PRO A 22 -44.59 9.04 -19.91
CA PRO A 22 -45.85 9.76 -19.74
C PRO A 22 -46.92 8.95 -18.99
N ILE A 23 -46.92 7.62 -19.14
CA ILE A 23 -47.85 6.73 -18.41
C ILE A 23 -47.54 6.75 -16.91
N LEU A 24 -46.27 6.60 -16.54
CA LEU A 24 -45.83 6.64 -15.13
C LEU A 24 -46.10 8.01 -14.51
N LEU A 25 -45.84 9.10 -15.24
CA LEU A 25 -46.11 10.46 -14.78
C LEU A 25 -47.62 10.72 -14.62
N GLY A 26 -48.44 10.24 -15.55
CA GLY A 26 -49.89 10.33 -15.46
C GLY A 26 -50.44 9.59 -14.25
N TRP A 27 -49.93 8.39 -13.97
CA TRP A 27 -50.29 7.64 -12.77
C TRP A 27 -49.82 8.33 -11.49
N MET A 28 -48.62 8.94 -11.48
CA MET A 28 -48.14 9.74 -10.34
C MET A 28 -49.11 10.86 -10.00
N ILE A 29 -49.51 11.64 -11.01
CA ILE A 29 -50.45 12.73 -10.84
C ILE A 29 -51.78 12.21 -10.30
N GLY A 30 -52.30 11.11 -10.88
CA GLY A 30 -53.54 10.49 -10.42
C GLY A 30 -53.47 10.02 -8.95
N ALA A 31 -52.37 9.37 -8.55
CA ALA A 31 -52.20 8.88 -7.18
C ALA A 31 -52.05 10.02 -6.16
N VAL A 32 -51.32 11.09 -6.51
CA VAL A 32 -51.18 12.29 -5.67
C VAL A 32 -52.53 12.99 -5.49
N LEU A 33 -53.28 13.19 -6.58
CA LEU A 33 -54.61 13.80 -6.52
C LEU A 33 -55.60 12.96 -5.71
N PHE A 34 -55.55 11.63 -5.87
CA PHE A 34 -56.39 10.72 -5.10
C PHE A 34 -56.04 10.74 -3.60
N GLY A 35 -54.75 10.72 -3.26
CA GLY A 35 -54.29 10.85 -1.88
C GLY A 35 -54.69 12.19 -1.26
N ALA A 36 -54.53 13.29 -2.01
CA ALA A 36 -54.96 14.63 -1.61
C ALA A 36 -56.48 14.70 -1.38
N MET A 37 -57.28 14.03 -2.20
CA MET A 37 -58.74 13.92 -2.04
C MET A 37 -59.12 13.16 -0.76
N ILE A 38 -58.43 12.06 -0.44
CA ILE A 38 -58.64 11.35 0.83
C ILE A 38 -58.27 12.24 2.02
N GLY A 39 -57.14 12.96 1.92
CA GLY A 39 -56.73 13.94 2.93
C GLY A 39 -57.80 15.01 3.16
N ALA A 40 -58.39 15.54 2.09
CA ALA A 40 -59.51 16.47 2.17
C ALA A 40 -60.73 15.85 2.85
N LEU A 41 -61.10 14.61 2.49
CA LEU A 41 -62.24 13.90 3.08
C LEU A 41 -62.07 13.71 4.59
N VAL A 42 -60.85 13.38 5.04
CA VAL A 42 -60.51 13.21 6.46
C VAL A 42 -60.53 14.55 7.21
N ALA A 43 -60.21 15.66 6.55
CA ALA A 43 -60.24 16.99 7.17
C ALA A 43 -61.66 17.53 7.39
N THR A 44 -62.63 17.10 6.57
CA THR A 44 -64.01 17.61 6.56
C THR A 44 -64.71 17.57 7.94
N PRO A 45 -64.68 16.47 8.73
CA PRO A 45 -65.32 16.42 10.05
C PRO A 45 -64.71 17.40 11.06
N PHE A 46 -63.39 17.66 10.96
CA PHE A 46 -62.71 18.61 11.86
C PHE A 46 -63.17 20.04 11.59
N ILE A 47 -63.49 20.38 10.35
CA ILE A 47 -63.94 21.73 10.01
C ILE A 47 -65.34 22.00 10.53
N PHE A 48 -66.24 21.02 10.39
CA PHE A 48 -67.55 21.10 11.02
C PHE A 48 -67.44 21.22 12.55
N ALA A 49 -66.50 20.52 13.16
CA ALA A 49 -66.29 20.57 14.62
C ALA A 49 -65.68 21.89 15.12
N PHE A 50 -64.82 22.56 14.34
CA PHE A 50 -64.07 23.73 14.79
C PHE A 50 -64.61 25.08 14.26
N PHE A 51 -65.31 25.11 13.13
CA PHE A 51 -65.67 26.36 12.44
C PHE A 51 -67.17 26.53 12.18
N ASP A 52 -68.01 25.52 12.44
CA ASP A 52 -69.48 25.54 12.34
C ASP A 52 -70.02 26.16 11.01
N GLN A 53 -69.21 26.08 9.95
CA GLN A 53 -69.43 26.66 8.63
C GLN A 53 -69.12 25.62 7.54
N PRO A 54 -69.74 25.73 6.35
CA PRO A 54 -69.38 24.91 5.21
C PRO A 54 -67.89 25.04 4.85
N PRO A 55 -67.24 23.95 4.40
CA PRO A 55 -65.89 23.97 3.86
C PRO A 55 -65.69 25.00 2.73
N GLY A 56 -64.67 25.86 2.86
CA GLY A 56 -64.23 26.80 1.82
C GLY A 56 -64.66 28.25 2.01
N GLU A 57 -65.52 28.56 2.99
CA GLU A 57 -66.03 29.93 3.21
C GLU A 57 -65.07 30.84 4.00
N SER A 58 -64.10 30.26 4.72
CA SER A 58 -63.14 31.01 5.53
C SER A 58 -61.69 30.64 5.22
N VAL A 59 -60.83 31.67 5.07
CA VAL A 59 -59.39 31.50 4.84
C VAL A 59 -58.73 30.69 5.97
N TRP A 60 -59.24 30.78 7.19
CA TRP A 60 -58.70 30.06 8.36
C TRP A 60 -58.94 28.54 8.30
N GLN A 61 -59.96 28.08 7.57
CA GLN A 61 -60.21 26.65 7.37
C GLN A 61 -59.09 25.98 6.55
N TRP A 62 -58.36 26.74 5.72
CA TRP A 62 -57.21 26.23 4.98
C TRP A 62 -56.01 25.88 5.87
N LEU A 63 -55.92 26.43 7.09
CA LEU A 63 -54.92 25.98 8.07
C LEU A 63 -55.20 24.54 8.54
N VAL A 64 -56.45 24.08 8.47
CA VAL A 64 -56.83 22.70 8.77
C VAL A 64 -56.78 21.84 7.50
N PHE A 65 -57.39 22.27 6.39
CA PHE A 65 -57.36 21.51 5.13
C PHE A 65 -55.95 21.29 4.57
N GLY A 66 -55.14 22.35 4.54
CA GLY A 66 -53.84 22.36 3.86
C GLY A 66 -52.91 21.24 4.32
N PRO A 67 -52.68 21.06 5.63
CA PRO A 67 -51.85 19.97 6.15
C PRO A 67 -52.38 18.57 5.79
N PHE A 68 -53.68 18.31 5.92
CA PHE A 68 -54.25 16.98 5.64
C PHE A 68 -54.22 16.65 4.14
N ILE A 69 -54.53 17.61 3.27
CA ILE A 69 -54.42 17.47 1.81
C ILE A 69 -52.97 17.23 1.41
N PHE A 70 -52.03 17.97 1.99
CA PHE A 70 -50.60 17.80 1.73
C PHE A 70 -50.11 16.41 2.16
N VAL A 71 -50.44 15.99 3.39
CA VAL A 71 -50.10 14.66 3.91
C VAL A 71 -50.71 13.56 3.04
N GLY A 72 -51.99 13.70 2.66
CA GLY A 72 -52.65 12.78 1.74
C GLY A 72 -51.96 12.70 0.38
N GLY A 73 -51.56 13.84 -0.20
CA GLY A 73 -50.79 13.90 -1.44
C GLY A 73 -49.42 13.23 -1.33
N VAL A 74 -48.73 13.39 -0.19
CA VAL A 74 -47.46 12.70 0.10
C VAL A 74 -47.67 11.18 0.17
N PHE A 75 -48.73 10.71 0.85
CA PHE A 75 -49.05 9.29 0.88
C PHE A 75 -49.39 8.74 -0.51
N GLY A 76 -50.13 9.51 -1.32
CA GLY A 76 -50.41 9.18 -2.73
C GLY A 76 -49.13 9.04 -3.56
N PHE A 77 -48.18 9.97 -3.39
CA PHE A 77 -46.87 9.90 -4.03
C PHE A 77 -46.07 8.67 -3.59
N GLN A 78 -46.02 8.39 -2.28
CA GLN A 78 -45.30 7.23 -1.73
C GLN A 78 -45.91 5.91 -2.23
N TYR A 79 -47.25 5.81 -2.25
CA TYR A 79 -47.95 4.65 -2.79
C TYR A 79 -47.62 4.44 -4.27
N TRP A 80 -47.69 5.48 -5.09
CA TRP A 80 -47.30 5.41 -6.50
C TRP A 80 -45.85 4.96 -6.64
N ARG A 81 -44.93 5.53 -5.87
CA ARG A 81 -43.51 5.19 -5.91
C ARG A 81 -43.26 3.71 -5.61
N MET A 82 -43.95 3.15 -4.62
CA MET A 82 -43.86 1.73 -4.24
C MET A 82 -44.53 0.79 -5.26
N ALA A 83 -45.71 1.16 -5.77
CA ALA A 83 -46.53 0.28 -6.61
C ALA A 83 -46.12 0.30 -8.10
N SER A 84 -45.52 1.38 -8.58
CA SER A 84 -45.27 1.59 -10.01
C SER A 84 -43.94 1.05 -10.54
N GLY A 85 -43.01 0.69 -9.65
CA GLY A 85 -41.64 0.36 -10.04
C GLY A 85 -40.87 1.55 -10.65
N ALA A 86 -41.36 2.78 -10.47
CA ALA A 86 -40.73 4.01 -10.99
C ALA A 86 -39.27 4.14 -10.55
N ASP A 87 -38.94 3.72 -9.32
CA ASP A 87 -37.57 3.76 -8.80
C ASP A 87 -36.62 2.90 -9.65
N ALA A 88 -37.06 1.71 -10.10
CA ALA A 88 -36.27 0.86 -10.99
C ALA A 88 -36.22 1.40 -12.44
N PHE A 89 -37.32 2.01 -12.90
CA PHE A 89 -37.41 2.56 -14.25
C PHE A 89 -36.55 3.82 -14.45
N PHE A 90 -36.52 4.70 -13.44
CA PHE A 90 -35.71 5.93 -13.43
C PHE A 90 -34.32 5.73 -12.83
N GLY A 91 -34.02 4.57 -12.24
CA GLY A 91 -32.73 4.27 -11.62
C GLY A 91 -32.49 5.06 -10.32
N LEU A 92 -33.57 5.32 -9.57
CA LEU A 92 -33.58 6.03 -8.29
C LEU A 92 -33.46 5.08 -7.08
N THR A 93 -33.24 3.78 -7.32
CA THR A 93 -32.85 2.85 -6.26
C THR A 93 -31.54 3.33 -5.66
N GLY A 94 -31.55 3.73 -4.38
CA GLY A 94 -30.33 3.96 -3.62
C GLY A 94 -29.52 2.67 -3.58
N ASP A 95 -28.26 2.74 -4.01
CA ASP A 95 -27.38 1.59 -4.12
C ASP A 95 -26.95 1.09 -2.73
N SER A 96 -27.79 0.29 -2.07
CA SER A 96 -27.44 -0.42 -0.82
C SER A 96 -26.27 -1.40 -1.02
N HIS A 97 -25.95 -1.76 -2.27
CA HIS A 97 -24.88 -2.69 -2.66
C HIS A 97 -23.71 -2.02 -3.43
N GLY A 98 -23.69 -0.69 -3.51
CA GLY A 98 -22.63 0.09 -4.18
C GLY A 98 -22.87 0.34 -5.67
N SER A 99 -22.28 1.43 -6.19
CA SER A 99 -22.48 1.93 -7.56
C SER A 99 -21.53 1.32 -8.60
N ALA A 100 -20.94 0.16 -8.30
CA ALA A 100 -19.96 -0.48 -9.16
C ALA A 100 -20.59 -0.96 -10.48
N ARG A 101 -19.96 -0.62 -11.60
CA ARG A 101 -20.38 -1.04 -12.95
C ARG A 101 -19.20 -1.29 -13.85
N PHE A 102 -19.41 -2.07 -14.91
CA PHE A 102 -18.42 -2.20 -15.98
C PHE A 102 -18.14 -0.85 -16.67
N ALA A 103 -16.88 -0.65 -17.06
CA ALA A 103 -16.45 0.53 -17.77
C ALA A 103 -17.08 0.60 -19.17
N ASN A 104 -17.51 1.79 -19.59
CA ASN A 104 -18.05 2.03 -20.92
C ASN A 104 -16.92 2.21 -21.96
N ARG A 105 -17.28 2.26 -23.26
CA ARG A 105 -16.30 2.40 -24.35
C ARG A 105 -15.44 3.67 -24.25
N LYS A 106 -16.00 4.79 -23.78
CA LYS A 106 -15.27 6.05 -23.63
C LYS A 106 -14.25 5.95 -22.50
N GLU A 107 -14.62 5.33 -21.38
CA GLU A 107 -13.74 5.06 -20.24
C GLU A 107 -12.60 4.11 -20.63
N LEU A 108 -12.90 2.99 -21.30
CA LEU A 108 -11.86 2.07 -21.79
C LEU A 108 -10.92 2.73 -22.78
N LYS A 109 -11.41 3.64 -23.64
CA LYS A 109 -10.56 4.39 -24.58
C LYS A 109 -9.54 5.27 -23.87
N LYS A 110 -9.87 5.83 -22.69
CA LYS A 110 -8.93 6.62 -21.89
C LYS A 110 -7.75 5.77 -21.36
N LEU A 111 -7.97 4.48 -21.18
CA LEU A 111 -6.94 3.53 -20.73
C LEU A 111 -6.13 2.94 -21.90
N GLN A 112 -6.50 3.16 -23.17
CA GLN A 112 -5.77 2.66 -24.34
C GLN A 112 -4.64 3.62 -24.77
N ARG A 113 -3.83 4.05 -23.79
CA ARG A 113 -2.68 4.94 -24.00
C ARG A 113 -1.41 4.14 -24.28
N GLU A 114 -0.38 4.83 -24.74
CA GLU A 114 0.94 4.23 -24.99
C GLU A 114 1.77 4.14 -23.69
N ASP A 115 1.63 5.15 -22.82
CA ASP A 115 2.34 5.24 -21.55
C ASP A 115 1.56 4.64 -20.38
N GLY A 116 2.29 4.34 -19.29
CA GLY A 116 1.74 3.81 -18.05
C GLY A 116 1.87 2.30 -17.91
N LEU A 117 1.43 1.81 -16.76
CA LEU A 117 1.52 0.41 -16.35
C LEU A 117 0.45 -0.42 -17.06
N LEU A 118 0.85 -1.51 -17.70
CA LEU A 118 -0.05 -2.43 -18.36
C LEU A 118 -0.93 -3.16 -17.33
N ILE A 119 -2.23 -2.85 -17.32
CA ILE A 119 -3.21 -3.42 -16.39
C ILE A 119 -4.15 -4.44 -17.04
N GLY A 120 -4.10 -4.59 -18.37
CA GLY A 120 -4.90 -5.60 -19.05
C GLY A 120 -5.10 -5.30 -20.53
N ARG A 121 -6.20 -5.82 -21.07
CA ARG A 121 -6.55 -5.72 -22.50
C ARG A 121 -8.05 -5.46 -22.66
N ASN A 122 -8.40 -4.60 -23.60
CA ASN A 122 -9.80 -4.37 -23.93
C ASN A 122 -10.38 -5.65 -24.57
N PRO A 123 -11.41 -6.28 -23.97
CA PRO A 123 -11.94 -7.54 -24.46
C PRO A 123 -12.63 -7.42 -25.83
N HIS A 124 -12.99 -6.21 -26.26
CA HIS A 124 -13.67 -5.98 -27.54
C HIS A 124 -12.72 -5.67 -28.69
N THR A 125 -11.59 -5.01 -28.41
CA THR A 125 -10.67 -4.50 -29.45
C THR A 125 -9.29 -5.15 -29.41
N GLY A 126 -8.98 -5.91 -28.35
CA GLY A 126 -7.65 -6.50 -28.15
C GLY A 126 -6.54 -5.50 -27.82
N ARG A 127 -6.84 -4.19 -27.75
CA ARG A 127 -5.86 -3.16 -27.42
C ARG A 127 -5.49 -3.21 -25.94
N LEU A 128 -4.21 -2.97 -25.64
CA LEU A 128 -3.71 -2.93 -24.27
C LEU A 128 -4.34 -1.79 -23.48
N LEU A 129 -4.53 -2.02 -22.18
CA LEU A 129 -5.04 -1.06 -21.22
C LEU A 129 -3.91 -0.71 -20.25
N ARG A 130 -3.65 0.59 -20.08
CA ARG A 130 -2.60 1.12 -19.23
C ARG A 130 -3.15 2.08 -18.19
N TYR A 131 -2.50 2.08 -17.03
CA TYR A 131 -2.74 3.00 -15.93
C TYR A 131 -1.53 3.92 -15.75
N ASP A 132 -1.73 5.22 -15.95
CA ASP A 132 -0.74 6.28 -15.82
C ASP A 132 -0.96 7.15 -14.56
N GLY A 133 -1.88 6.74 -13.68
CA GLY A 133 -2.22 7.51 -12.48
C GLY A 133 -1.27 7.28 -11.31
N PRO A 134 -1.38 8.12 -10.26
CA PRO A 134 -0.47 8.10 -9.11
C PRO A 134 -0.83 7.04 -8.06
N ALA A 135 -2.01 6.43 -8.12
CA ALA A 135 -2.46 5.52 -7.08
C ALA A 135 -1.66 4.20 -7.11
N HIS A 136 -1.54 3.58 -5.95
CA HIS A 136 -1.04 2.21 -5.85
C HIS A 136 -1.99 1.24 -6.55
N LEU A 137 -1.44 0.13 -7.03
CA LEU A 137 -2.21 -0.92 -7.71
C LEU A 137 -2.22 -2.17 -6.84
N ILE A 138 -3.25 -2.98 -6.98
CA ILE A 138 -3.32 -4.32 -6.38
C ILE A 138 -3.75 -5.28 -7.47
N THR A 139 -3.15 -6.47 -7.51
CA THR A 139 -3.60 -7.55 -8.39
C THR A 139 -3.91 -8.78 -7.58
N LEU A 140 -5.17 -9.20 -7.64
CA LEU A 140 -5.65 -10.46 -7.09
C LEU A 140 -5.70 -11.48 -8.24
N ALA A 141 -4.82 -12.46 -8.19
CA ALA A 141 -4.68 -13.45 -9.25
C ALA A 141 -4.33 -14.82 -8.64
N PRO A 142 -5.26 -15.79 -8.65
CA PRO A 142 -5.00 -17.14 -8.17
C PRO A 142 -3.79 -17.79 -8.85
N THR A 143 -3.26 -18.82 -8.22
CA THR A 143 -2.16 -19.60 -8.79
C THR A 143 -2.51 -20.09 -10.20
N ARG A 144 -1.57 -19.94 -11.15
CA ARG A 144 -1.72 -20.24 -12.59
C ARG A 144 -2.73 -19.36 -13.36
N ALA A 145 -3.20 -18.24 -12.81
CA ALA A 145 -4.02 -17.26 -13.55
C ALA A 145 -3.23 -16.44 -14.60
N GLY A 146 -1.92 -16.66 -14.71
CA GLY A 146 -1.07 -15.96 -15.68
C GLY A 146 -0.57 -14.59 -15.22
N LYS A 147 -0.58 -14.28 -13.90
CA LYS A 147 -0.10 -13.01 -13.33
C LYS A 147 1.30 -12.61 -13.83
N GLY A 148 2.20 -13.59 -13.92
CA GLY A 148 3.57 -13.44 -14.43
C GLY A 148 3.60 -12.96 -15.89
N VAL A 149 2.97 -13.72 -16.79
CA VAL A 149 2.99 -13.48 -18.24
C VAL A 149 2.05 -12.37 -18.72
N GLY A 150 1.00 -12.07 -17.96
CA GLY A 150 -0.03 -11.10 -18.32
C GLY A 150 0.23 -9.69 -17.78
N THR A 151 0.92 -9.59 -16.63
CA THR A 151 1.07 -8.33 -15.89
C THR A 151 2.52 -8.06 -15.52
N VAL A 152 3.18 -8.96 -14.78
CA VAL A 152 4.51 -8.71 -14.19
C VAL A 152 5.59 -8.54 -15.26
N ILE A 153 5.87 -9.59 -16.04
CA ILE A 153 6.92 -9.58 -17.08
C ILE A 153 6.68 -8.50 -18.13
N PRO A 154 5.46 -8.34 -18.71
CA PRO A 154 5.22 -7.28 -19.68
C PRO A 154 5.52 -5.87 -19.15
N ASN A 155 5.20 -5.59 -17.89
CA ASN A 155 5.53 -4.29 -17.27
C ASN A 155 7.03 -4.14 -17.07
N LEU A 156 7.73 -5.18 -16.60
CA LEU A 156 9.19 -5.13 -16.48
C LEU A 156 9.88 -4.92 -17.83
N LEU A 157 9.33 -5.47 -18.91
CA LEU A 157 9.87 -5.27 -20.24
C LEU A 157 9.54 -3.89 -20.82
N ALA A 158 8.43 -3.25 -20.46
CA ALA A 158 7.94 -2.05 -21.14
C ALA A 158 8.02 -0.74 -20.33
N ALA A 159 8.03 -0.80 -19.00
CA ALA A 159 7.92 0.39 -18.16
C ALA A 159 9.25 1.14 -18.08
N ASP A 160 9.31 2.34 -18.64
CA ASP A 160 10.49 3.21 -18.60
C ASP A 160 10.58 3.98 -17.27
N ARG A 161 10.87 3.24 -16.20
CA ARG A 161 10.99 3.75 -14.83
C ARG A 161 11.85 2.84 -13.96
N SER A 162 12.23 3.34 -12.79
CA SER A 162 12.87 2.52 -11.76
C SER A 162 11.91 1.48 -11.20
N VAL A 163 12.42 0.29 -10.90
CA VAL A 163 11.63 -0.82 -10.35
C VAL A 163 12.37 -1.51 -9.20
N LEU A 164 11.65 -1.84 -8.14
CA LEU A 164 12.06 -2.81 -7.13
C LEU A 164 11.11 -3.99 -7.21
N VAL A 165 11.64 -5.20 -7.37
CA VAL A 165 10.87 -6.40 -7.62
C VAL A 165 11.20 -7.46 -6.58
N ILE A 166 10.19 -7.95 -5.86
CA ILE A 166 10.33 -9.22 -5.15
C ILE A 166 10.10 -10.32 -6.17
N ASP A 167 11.07 -11.22 -6.33
CA ASP A 167 11.06 -12.28 -7.33
C ASP A 167 11.32 -13.64 -6.67
N PRO A 168 10.28 -14.27 -6.10
CA PRO A 168 10.46 -15.50 -5.34
C PRO A 168 11.14 -16.61 -6.17
N LYS A 169 10.95 -16.64 -7.48
CA LYS A 169 11.46 -17.73 -8.34
C LYS A 169 12.71 -17.37 -9.14
N GLY A 170 13.17 -16.12 -9.07
CA GLY A 170 14.23 -15.60 -9.94
C GLY A 170 13.82 -15.50 -11.42
N GLU A 171 12.54 -15.72 -11.74
CA GLU A 171 12.04 -15.76 -13.12
C GLU A 171 11.95 -14.34 -13.70
N ASN A 172 11.59 -13.36 -12.88
CA ASN A 172 11.50 -11.96 -13.30
C ASN A 172 12.89 -11.41 -13.64
N ALA A 173 13.88 -11.65 -12.79
CA ALA A 173 15.27 -11.30 -13.04
C ALA A 173 15.81 -12.00 -14.29
N ARG A 174 15.60 -13.32 -14.41
CA ARG A 174 16.11 -14.10 -15.55
C ARG A 174 15.52 -13.67 -16.89
N ILE A 175 14.22 -13.38 -16.94
CA ILE A 175 13.52 -13.04 -18.19
C ILE A 175 13.69 -11.57 -18.55
N ALA A 176 13.51 -10.67 -17.57
CA ALA A 176 13.43 -9.23 -17.82
C ALA A 176 14.70 -8.47 -17.40
N GLY A 177 15.57 -9.04 -16.57
CA GLY A 177 16.75 -8.36 -16.03
C GLY A 177 17.70 -7.85 -17.11
N GLU A 178 18.01 -8.66 -18.12
CA GLU A 178 18.87 -8.21 -19.23
C GLU A 178 18.16 -7.17 -20.12
N ALA A 179 16.89 -7.40 -20.44
CA ALA A 179 16.09 -6.44 -21.21
C ALA A 179 15.98 -5.09 -20.50
N ARG A 180 15.98 -5.08 -19.16
CA ARG A 180 15.94 -3.88 -18.34
C ARG A 180 17.18 -3.00 -18.44
N ARG A 181 18.34 -3.57 -18.84
CA ARG A 181 19.59 -2.79 -19.04
C ARG A 181 19.46 -1.70 -20.10
N ARG A 182 18.50 -1.83 -21.03
CA ARG A 182 18.22 -0.79 -22.03
C ARG A 182 17.63 0.49 -21.43
N PHE A 183 17.04 0.40 -20.24
CA PHE A 183 16.47 1.54 -19.52
C PHE A 183 17.46 2.13 -18.51
N GLY A 184 18.29 1.30 -17.89
CA GLY A 184 19.33 1.75 -16.98
C GLY A 184 19.99 0.63 -16.19
N THR A 185 20.47 0.91 -14.97
CA THR A 185 21.24 -0.06 -14.18
C THR A 185 20.36 -1.18 -13.63
N VAL A 186 20.94 -2.38 -13.51
CA VAL A 186 20.24 -3.57 -13.02
C VAL A 186 21.08 -4.23 -11.94
N HIS A 187 20.50 -4.38 -10.76
CA HIS A 187 21.05 -5.07 -9.61
C HIS A 187 20.13 -6.25 -9.25
N VAL A 188 20.72 -7.43 -9.10
CA VAL A 188 20.02 -8.63 -8.66
C VAL A 188 20.65 -9.06 -7.35
N LEU A 189 19.87 -9.12 -6.28
CA LEU A 189 20.33 -9.68 -5.01
C LEU A 189 19.76 -11.10 -4.92
N ASP A 190 20.63 -12.08 -5.09
CA ASP A 190 20.29 -13.49 -5.22
C ASP A 190 21.29 -14.35 -4.42
N PRO A 191 21.15 -14.41 -3.08
CA PRO A 191 22.08 -15.14 -2.21
C PRO A 191 22.16 -16.64 -2.54
N PHE A 192 21.13 -17.20 -3.17
CA PHE A 192 21.03 -18.62 -3.53
C PHE A 192 21.29 -18.90 -5.01
N GLU A 193 21.64 -17.88 -5.79
CA GLU A 193 22.07 -17.96 -7.19
C GLU A 193 21.06 -18.69 -8.09
N VAL A 194 19.76 -18.58 -7.79
CA VAL A 194 18.70 -19.30 -8.53
C VAL A 194 18.30 -18.60 -9.83
N SER A 195 18.48 -17.29 -9.94
CA SER A 195 18.15 -16.52 -11.14
C SER A 195 19.08 -16.86 -12.31
N GLY A 196 20.32 -17.26 -12.01
CA GLY A 196 21.39 -17.43 -12.99
C GLY A 196 22.10 -16.11 -13.38
N MET A 197 21.77 -14.99 -12.73
CA MET A 197 22.44 -13.70 -12.92
C MET A 197 23.48 -13.45 -11.82
N PRO A 198 24.52 -12.63 -12.07
CA PRO A 198 25.47 -12.22 -11.03
C PRO A 198 24.77 -11.49 -9.89
N SER A 199 24.99 -11.94 -8.64
CA SER A 199 24.42 -11.29 -7.47
C SER A 199 25.23 -10.04 -7.09
N ALA A 200 24.54 -8.91 -6.98
CA ALA A 200 24.98 -7.72 -6.28
C ALA A 200 24.90 -7.92 -4.75
N ALA A 201 25.46 -6.96 -4.01
CA ALA A 201 25.39 -6.85 -2.57
C ALA A 201 24.85 -5.48 -2.13
N TYR A 202 24.21 -5.44 -0.97
CA TYR A 202 23.75 -4.23 -0.30
C TYR A 202 23.96 -4.35 1.21
N ASN A 203 24.75 -3.46 1.81
CA ASN A 203 24.98 -3.43 3.25
C ASN A 203 24.10 -2.36 3.90
N PRO A 204 23.11 -2.73 4.72
CA PRO A 204 22.23 -1.78 5.39
C PRO A 204 22.93 -0.84 6.37
N LEU A 205 24.16 -1.16 6.80
CA LEU A 205 24.91 -0.29 7.70
C LEU A 205 25.67 0.83 6.98
N ASP A 206 25.91 0.73 5.67
CA ASP A 206 26.67 1.74 4.90
C ASP A 206 25.98 3.11 4.85
N ARG A 207 24.66 3.14 5.06
CA ARG A 207 23.90 4.40 5.11
C ARG A 207 23.98 5.10 6.48
N LEU A 208 24.47 4.42 7.51
CA LEU A 208 24.55 4.97 8.87
C LEU A 208 25.81 5.83 9.01
N ALA A 209 25.61 7.12 9.24
CA ALA A 209 26.70 8.04 9.49
C ALA A 209 27.05 8.06 11.00
N PRO A 210 28.28 7.69 11.41
CA PRO A 210 28.67 7.61 12.82
C PRO A 210 28.54 8.93 13.61
N ASP A 211 28.65 10.05 12.91
CA ASP A 211 28.62 11.43 13.42
C ASP A 211 27.25 12.10 13.29
N SER A 212 26.25 11.41 12.75
CA SER A 212 24.89 11.93 12.60
C SER A 212 24.15 11.97 13.92
N LEU A 213 23.43 13.08 14.16
CA LEU A 213 22.47 13.19 15.27
C LEU A 213 21.31 12.19 15.12
N ASP A 214 21.02 11.77 13.90
CA ASP A 214 19.92 10.84 13.58
C ASP A 214 20.34 9.36 13.72
N LEU A 215 21.61 9.07 14.06
CA LEU A 215 22.14 7.69 14.09
C LEU A 215 21.29 6.75 14.97
N GLY A 216 20.80 7.24 16.11
CA GLY A 216 19.93 6.46 16.99
C GLY A 216 18.60 6.09 16.34
N GLU A 217 17.96 7.04 15.66
CA GLU A 217 16.69 6.82 14.94
C GLU A 217 16.90 5.90 13.73
N ASP A 218 18.00 6.08 13.01
CA ASP A 218 18.36 5.27 11.87
C ASP A 218 18.65 3.81 12.25
N ALA A 219 19.35 3.59 13.38
CA ALA A 219 19.58 2.27 13.95
C ALA A 219 18.28 1.64 14.45
N ALA A 220 17.42 2.40 15.14
CA ALA A 220 16.11 1.91 15.58
C ALA A 220 15.26 1.43 14.39
N SER A 221 15.28 2.18 13.30
CA SER A 221 14.58 1.84 12.06
C SER A 221 15.03 0.52 11.43
N LEU A 222 16.32 0.20 11.53
CA LEU A 222 16.86 -1.12 11.14
C LEU A 222 16.39 -2.23 12.07
N THR A 223 16.40 -1.99 13.38
CA THR A 223 15.95 -3.00 14.35
C THR A 223 14.46 -3.32 14.22
N GLU A 224 13.63 -2.34 13.88
CA GLU A 224 12.20 -2.53 13.59
C GLU A 224 11.97 -3.39 12.33
N ALA A 225 12.88 -3.30 11.36
CA ALA A 225 12.83 -4.15 10.17
C ALA A 225 13.32 -5.59 10.47
N LEU A 226 14.25 -5.77 11.42
CA LEU A 226 14.83 -7.06 11.79
C LEU A 226 13.97 -7.87 12.77
N VAL A 227 13.42 -7.20 13.79
CA VAL A 227 12.64 -7.81 14.87
C VAL A 227 11.17 -7.77 14.50
N MET A 228 10.54 -8.93 14.40
CA MET A 228 9.12 -9.02 14.04
C MET A 228 8.26 -9.24 15.28
N ASP A 229 7.23 -8.41 15.43
CA ASP A 229 6.19 -8.55 16.44
C ASP A 229 4.99 -9.31 15.86
N PRO A 230 4.80 -10.60 16.19
CA PRO A 230 3.61 -11.31 15.75
C PRO A 230 2.36 -10.72 16.41
N PRO A 231 1.27 -10.50 15.64
CA PRO A 231 0.06 -9.88 16.17
C PRO A 231 -0.56 -10.73 17.28
N GLY A 232 -1.01 -10.08 18.35
CA GLY A 232 -1.75 -10.71 19.45
C GLY A 232 -0.88 -11.34 20.56
N GLN A 233 0.45 -11.20 20.53
CA GLN A 233 1.35 -11.77 21.54
C GLN A 233 2.01 -10.71 22.43
N VAL A 234 1.31 -10.28 23.48
CA VAL A 234 1.76 -9.20 24.40
C VAL A 234 3.09 -9.55 25.10
N THR A 235 3.28 -10.79 25.53
CA THR A 235 4.51 -11.22 26.22
C THR A 235 5.70 -11.22 25.27
N GLU A 236 5.54 -11.68 24.02
CA GLU A 236 6.62 -11.63 23.03
C GLU A 236 7.00 -10.17 22.70
N ALA A 237 6.04 -9.25 22.68
CA ALA A 237 6.29 -7.84 22.41
C ALA A 237 7.28 -7.20 23.40
N HIS A 238 7.15 -7.47 24.71
CA HIS A 238 8.12 -6.94 25.69
C HIS A 238 9.55 -7.42 25.40
N TRP A 239 9.72 -8.72 25.12
CA TRP A 239 11.03 -9.29 24.81
C TRP A 239 11.60 -8.76 23.50
N ASN A 240 10.74 -8.54 22.50
CA ASN A 240 11.12 -7.98 21.22
C ASN A 240 11.59 -6.51 21.37
N GLU A 241 10.93 -5.71 22.20
CA GLU A 241 11.36 -4.32 22.47
C GLU A 241 12.73 -4.26 23.14
N GLU A 242 12.99 -5.13 24.12
CA GLU A 242 14.33 -5.23 24.73
C GLU A 242 15.37 -5.76 23.73
N ALA A 243 14.99 -6.68 22.85
CA ALA A 243 15.87 -7.18 21.78
C ALA A 243 16.22 -6.08 20.77
N LYS A 244 15.25 -5.25 20.36
CA LYS A 244 15.49 -4.06 19.53
C LYS A 244 16.46 -3.10 20.21
N ALA A 245 16.31 -2.86 21.51
CA ALA A 245 17.19 -1.95 22.26
C ALA A 245 18.65 -2.39 22.26
N ILE A 246 18.95 -3.66 22.58
CA ILE A 246 20.33 -4.15 22.57
C ILE A 246 20.89 -4.25 21.13
N LEU A 247 20.08 -4.69 20.16
CA LEU A 247 20.48 -4.71 18.74
C LEU A 247 20.83 -3.32 18.23
N GLY A 248 20.05 -2.30 18.59
CA GLY A 248 20.31 -0.91 18.22
C GLY A 248 21.64 -0.44 18.80
N GLY A 249 21.90 -0.75 20.08
CA GLY A 249 23.18 -0.48 20.73
C GLY A 249 24.37 -1.12 20.01
N LEU A 250 24.25 -2.40 19.65
CA LEU A 250 25.30 -3.13 18.93
C LEU A 250 25.51 -2.64 17.50
N ILE A 251 24.44 -2.27 16.78
CA ILE A 251 24.53 -1.66 15.45
C ILE A 251 25.28 -0.33 15.53
N MET A 252 24.90 0.55 16.46
CA MET A 252 25.58 1.83 16.65
C MET A 252 27.04 1.63 17.04
N PHE A 253 27.33 0.69 17.95
CA PHE A 253 28.70 0.35 18.34
C PHE A 253 29.52 -0.13 17.13
N CYS A 254 28.98 -1.03 16.33
CA CYS A 254 29.62 -1.52 15.10
C CYS A 254 29.92 -0.36 14.14
N VAL A 255 28.96 0.52 13.88
CA VAL A 255 29.13 1.67 12.98
C VAL A 255 30.19 2.65 13.48
N CYS A 256 30.25 2.91 14.78
CA CYS A 256 31.16 3.89 15.35
C CYS A 256 32.58 3.35 15.54
N HIS A 257 32.74 2.07 15.90
CA HIS A 257 34.02 1.55 16.41
C HIS A 257 34.68 0.47 15.53
N GLU A 258 33.94 -0.18 14.62
CA GLU A 258 34.55 -1.13 13.70
C GLU A 258 35.14 -0.43 12.46
N ASP A 259 36.13 -1.09 11.86
CA ASP A 259 36.67 -0.72 10.56
C ASP A 259 35.61 -0.89 9.47
N CYS A 260 35.74 -0.13 8.37
CA CYS A 260 34.74 -0.11 7.29
C CYS A 260 34.42 -1.49 6.71
N ASN A 261 35.39 -2.42 6.68
CA ASN A 261 35.22 -3.79 6.20
C ASN A 261 34.45 -4.71 7.17
N ARG A 262 34.31 -4.29 8.43
CA ARG A 262 33.64 -4.99 9.54
C ARG A 262 32.32 -4.34 9.92
N ARG A 263 31.97 -3.18 9.34
CA ARG A 263 30.67 -2.50 9.56
C ARG A 263 29.53 -3.23 8.84
N THR A 264 29.22 -4.44 9.27
CA THR A 264 28.20 -5.29 8.64
C THR A 264 27.27 -5.91 9.67
N LEU A 265 26.06 -6.30 9.24
CA LEU A 265 25.15 -7.06 10.12
C LEU A 265 25.71 -8.43 10.52
N ALA A 266 26.66 -8.99 9.76
CA ALA A 266 27.35 -10.21 10.16
C ALA A 266 28.21 -9.98 11.41
N THR A 267 28.88 -8.84 11.53
CA THR A 267 29.64 -8.47 12.73
C THR A 267 28.73 -8.23 13.94
N VAL A 268 27.58 -7.58 13.73
CA VAL A 268 26.55 -7.46 14.79
C VAL A 268 26.07 -8.84 15.25
N ARG A 269 25.91 -9.80 14.33
CA ARG A 269 25.55 -11.19 14.65
C ARG A 269 26.65 -11.91 15.44
N GLU A 270 27.92 -11.68 15.11
CA GLU A 270 29.06 -12.21 15.88
C GLU A 270 29.00 -11.72 17.34
N TYR A 271 28.74 -10.43 17.57
CA TYR A 271 28.61 -9.89 18.93
C TYR A 271 27.53 -10.59 19.76
N LEU A 272 26.35 -10.82 19.17
CA LEU A 272 25.23 -11.49 19.82
C LEU A 272 25.52 -12.95 20.17
N THR A 273 26.49 -13.58 19.50
CA THR A 273 26.82 -15.00 19.65
C THR A 273 28.15 -15.21 20.38
N LEU A 274 28.74 -14.15 20.93
CA LEU A 274 29.91 -14.24 21.79
C LEU A 274 29.64 -15.10 23.05
N PRO A 275 30.65 -15.84 23.53
CA PRO A 275 30.60 -16.45 24.86
C PRO A 275 30.30 -15.41 25.95
N PRO A 276 29.62 -15.77 27.05
CA PRO A 276 29.17 -14.83 28.08
C PRO A 276 30.24 -13.86 28.58
N GLU A 277 31.45 -14.34 28.85
CA GLU A 277 32.57 -13.51 29.32
C GLU A 277 33.00 -12.46 28.28
N LYS A 278 33.02 -12.84 26.99
CA LYS A 278 33.36 -11.92 25.90
C LYS A 278 32.24 -10.93 25.61
N LEU A 279 30.97 -11.37 25.72
CA LEU A 279 29.83 -10.48 25.62
C LEU A 279 29.85 -9.44 26.74
N ARG A 280 30.17 -9.85 27.97
CA ARG A 280 30.30 -8.93 29.11
C ARG A 280 31.39 -7.90 28.88
N ALA A 281 32.58 -8.32 28.45
CA ALA A 281 33.67 -7.41 28.10
C ALA A 281 33.27 -6.43 26.97
N LEU A 282 32.54 -6.90 25.95
CA LEU A 282 32.01 -6.03 24.89
C LEU A 282 31.04 -4.98 25.44
N LEU A 283 30.13 -5.39 26.34
CA LEU A 283 29.18 -4.46 26.97
C LEU A 283 29.89 -3.43 27.85
N GLU A 284 30.96 -3.81 28.55
CA GLU A 284 31.81 -2.87 29.31
C GLU A 284 32.47 -1.85 28.36
N LEU A 285 33.02 -2.29 27.22
CA LEU A 285 33.53 -1.36 26.18
C LEU A 285 32.43 -0.42 25.64
N MET A 286 31.21 -0.92 25.49
CA MET A 286 30.07 -0.09 25.09
C MET A 286 29.70 0.95 26.16
N GLN A 287 29.84 0.64 27.46
CA GLN A 287 29.57 1.60 28.54
C GLN A 287 30.53 2.80 28.52
N ASP A 288 31.77 2.59 28.07
CA ASP A 288 32.79 3.62 27.99
C ASP A 288 32.69 4.49 26.71
N SER A 289 31.81 4.14 25.77
CA SER A 289 31.62 4.87 24.52
C SER A 289 30.76 6.12 24.68
N ASP A 290 31.30 7.29 24.32
CA ASP A 290 30.59 8.58 24.22
C ASP A 290 29.89 8.80 22.87
N ALA A 291 30.24 8.01 21.86
CA ALA A 291 29.65 8.06 20.52
C ALA A 291 28.11 7.89 20.53
N ALA A 292 27.47 8.37 19.44
CA ALA A 292 26.02 8.42 19.31
C ALA A 292 25.32 9.15 20.48
N GLY A 293 25.95 10.19 21.04
CA GLY A 293 25.40 10.95 22.18
C GLY A 293 25.19 10.09 23.44
N GLY A 294 26.06 9.11 23.66
CA GLY A 294 25.99 8.14 24.76
C GLY A 294 24.86 7.12 24.64
N LEU A 295 24.19 7.00 23.48
CA LEU A 295 23.15 5.99 23.27
C LEU A 295 23.70 4.56 23.38
N ILE A 296 24.93 4.34 22.90
CA ILE A 296 25.63 3.05 22.99
C ILE A 296 25.79 2.64 24.46
N ALA A 297 26.33 3.53 25.30
CA ALA A 297 26.50 3.29 26.72
C ALA A 297 25.17 3.04 27.44
N ARG A 298 24.11 3.82 27.10
CA ARG A 298 22.77 3.61 27.65
C ARG A 298 22.19 2.23 27.29
N ALA A 299 22.41 1.75 26.07
CA ALA A 299 21.96 0.42 25.67
C ALA A 299 22.67 -0.69 26.46
N ALA A 300 23.99 -0.57 26.65
CA ALA A 300 24.76 -1.52 27.47
C ALA A 300 24.34 -1.49 28.94
N ASN A 301 24.19 -0.30 29.53
CA ASN A 301 23.70 -0.12 30.90
C ASN A 301 22.32 -0.75 31.11
N ARG A 302 21.39 -0.56 30.16
CA ARG A 302 20.05 -1.15 30.20
C ARG A 302 20.11 -2.68 30.20
N PHE A 303 21.03 -3.28 29.44
CA PHE A 303 21.17 -4.73 29.38
C PHE A 303 21.86 -5.31 30.63
N LEU A 304 22.97 -4.70 31.07
CA LEU A 304 23.72 -5.14 32.25
C LEU A 304 22.95 -4.96 33.57
N GLY A 305 21.99 -4.04 33.62
CA GLY A 305 21.11 -3.84 34.78
C GLY A 305 20.04 -4.94 34.94
N LYS A 306 19.92 -5.88 34.00
CA LYS A 306 18.91 -6.95 34.04
C LYS A 306 19.37 -8.12 34.91
N ALA A 307 18.41 -8.82 35.51
CA ALA A 307 18.68 -10.10 36.13
C ALA A 307 19.09 -11.15 35.08
N ASP A 308 19.97 -12.10 35.44
CA ASP A 308 20.54 -13.09 34.51
C ASP A 308 19.50 -13.80 33.63
N ARG A 309 18.36 -14.18 34.22
CA ARG A 309 17.26 -14.84 33.49
C ARG A 309 16.61 -13.93 32.45
N GLU A 310 16.43 -12.66 32.78
CA GLU A 310 15.87 -11.66 31.88
C GLU A 310 16.85 -11.35 30.75
N ALA A 311 18.13 -11.12 31.08
CA ALA A 311 19.20 -10.90 30.11
C ALA A 311 19.34 -12.08 29.12
N ALA A 312 19.31 -13.32 29.62
CA ALA A 312 19.33 -14.51 28.77
C ALA A 312 18.11 -14.61 27.85
N SER A 313 16.92 -14.22 28.33
CA SER A 313 15.69 -14.20 27.52
C SER A 313 15.75 -13.16 26.41
N VAL A 314 16.24 -11.95 26.71
CA VAL A 314 16.45 -10.86 25.76
C VAL A 314 17.45 -11.28 24.68
N LEU A 315 18.59 -11.84 25.09
CA LEU A 315 19.64 -12.29 24.16
C LEU A 315 19.14 -13.41 23.25
N SER A 316 18.44 -14.41 23.81
CA SER A 316 17.84 -15.50 23.04
C SER A 316 16.85 -14.98 21.99
N ASN A 317 16.05 -13.96 22.33
CA ASN A 317 15.11 -13.36 21.40
C ASN A 317 15.83 -12.55 20.29
N ALA A 318 16.80 -11.72 20.64
CA ALA A 318 17.64 -11.02 19.67
C ALA A 318 18.35 -12.01 18.71
N GLN A 319 18.85 -13.12 19.25
CA GLN A 319 19.47 -14.19 18.46
C GLN A 319 18.47 -14.88 17.52
N ARG A 320 17.23 -15.13 17.97
CA ARG A 320 16.16 -15.74 17.15
C ARG A 320 15.84 -14.89 15.94
N HIS A 321 15.66 -13.58 16.10
CA HIS A 321 15.33 -12.69 14.98
C HIS A 321 16.50 -12.48 14.01
N THR A 322 17.73 -12.61 14.48
CA THR A 322 18.94 -12.42 13.65
C THR A 322 19.56 -13.72 13.12
N HIS A 323 18.99 -14.89 13.43
CA HIS A 323 19.54 -16.20 13.03
C HIS A 323 19.75 -16.36 11.51
N PHE A 324 18.95 -15.69 10.68
CA PHE A 324 19.12 -15.75 9.22
C PHE A 324 20.48 -15.22 8.74
N LEU A 325 21.18 -14.42 9.56
CA LEU A 325 22.53 -13.90 9.30
C LEU A 325 23.63 -14.97 9.47
N ASP A 326 23.35 -16.11 10.10
CA ASP A 326 24.31 -17.23 10.22
C ASP A 326 24.60 -17.89 8.87
N SER A 327 23.77 -17.63 7.85
CA SER A 327 23.99 -18.11 6.49
C SER A 327 25.13 -17.33 5.82
N PRO A 328 26.24 -17.98 5.42
CA PRO A 328 27.34 -17.31 4.72
C PRO A 328 26.89 -16.66 3.40
N ARG A 329 25.84 -17.21 2.78
CA ARG A 329 25.25 -16.66 1.53
C ARG A 329 24.55 -15.33 1.77
N ILE A 330 23.82 -15.20 2.88
CA ILE A 330 23.19 -13.94 3.26
C ILE A 330 24.25 -12.94 3.69
N ALA A 331 25.18 -13.34 4.55
CA ALA A 331 26.28 -12.48 4.99
C ALA A 331 27.08 -11.91 3.81
N LYS A 332 27.34 -12.72 2.76
CA LYS A 332 28.02 -12.28 1.53
C LYS A 332 27.25 -11.22 0.74
N VAL A 333 25.92 -11.32 0.68
CA VAL A 333 25.08 -10.33 -0.04
C VAL A 333 24.88 -9.06 0.81
N LEU A 334 25.11 -9.13 2.12
CA LEU A 334 25.01 -7.99 3.04
C LEU A 334 26.37 -7.36 3.40
N SER A 335 27.48 -7.81 2.80
CA SER A 335 28.83 -7.42 3.25
C SER A 335 29.36 -6.10 2.69
N ARG A 336 28.74 -5.57 1.64
CA ARG A 336 29.08 -4.30 1.00
C ARG A 336 27.88 -3.75 0.23
N SER A 337 27.94 -2.50 -0.20
CA SER A 337 26.93 -1.92 -1.10
C SER A 337 27.47 -1.71 -2.51
N ASP A 338 26.82 -2.33 -3.50
CA ASP A 338 27.09 -2.10 -4.92
C ASP A 338 26.21 -0.97 -5.50
N PHE A 339 25.21 -0.50 -4.75
CA PHE A 339 24.25 0.56 -5.12
C PHE A 339 23.59 1.16 -3.87
N HIS A 340 22.87 2.28 -4.03
CA HIS A 340 22.02 2.87 -2.99
C HIS A 340 20.55 2.87 -3.42
N PHE A 341 19.61 2.69 -2.50
CA PHE A 341 18.18 2.71 -2.88
C PHE A 341 17.70 4.09 -3.33
N SER A 342 18.34 5.18 -2.88
CA SER A 342 18.09 6.53 -3.38
C SER A 342 18.34 6.66 -4.90
N ASP A 343 19.20 5.82 -5.48
CA ASP A 343 19.44 5.77 -6.93
C ASP A 343 18.16 5.56 -7.73
N LEU A 344 17.18 4.83 -7.16
CA LEU A 344 15.88 4.58 -7.78
C LEU A 344 15.12 5.87 -8.09
N ARG A 345 15.36 6.97 -7.33
CA ARG A 345 14.77 8.28 -7.61
C ARG A 345 15.55 9.11 -8.63
N HIS A 346 16.86 8.92 -8.77
CA HIS A 346 17.71 9.82 -9.55
C HIS A 346 18.10 9.26 -10.92
N ARG A 347 18.10 7.93 -11.06
CA ARG A 347 18.46 7.22 -12.31
C ARG A 347 17.62 5.97 -12.45
N ILE A 348 17.29 5.61 -13.69
CA ILE A 348 16.46 4.43 -13.92
C ILE A 348 17.24 3.19 -13.48
N THR A 349 16.79 2.59 -12.38
CA THR A 349 17.46 1.46 -11.72
C THR A 349 16.47 0.33 -11.51
N SER A 350 16.92 -0.91 -11.70
CA SER A 350 16.12 -2.11 -11.42
C SER A 350 16.78 -2.93 -10.35
N VAL A 351 16.07 -3.16 -9.25
CA VAL A 351 16.52 -4.01 -8.16
C VAL A 351 15.61 -5.22 -8.09
N PHE A 352 16.18 -6.41 -8.29
CA PHE A 352 15.49 -7.69 -8.11
C PHE A 352 15.93 -8.33 -6.80
N LEU A 353 14.98 -8.62 -5.92
CA LEU A 353 15.19 -9.32 -4.66
C LEU A 353 14.72 -10.76 -4.83
N VAL A 354 15.67 -11.68 -4.96
CA VAL A 354 15.40 -13.07 -5.30
C VAL A 354 15.46 -13.94 -4.05
N LEU A 355 14.31 -14.51 -3.64
CA LEU A 355 14.24 -15.47 -2.53
C LEU A 355 13.35 -16.67 -2.87
N PRO A 356 13.94 -17.86 -3.15
CA PRO A 356 13.22 -19.09 -3.43
C PRO A 356 12.09 -19.40 -2.42
N PRO A 357 10.93 -19.94 -2.83
CA PRO A 357 9.84 -20.25 -1.90
C PRO A 357 10.24 -21.23 -0.80
N ASN A 358 11.11 -22.21 -1.10
CA ASN A 358 11.64 -23.16 -0.12
C ASN A 358 12.65 -22.53 0.88
N ARG A 359 12.96 -21.24 0.73
CA ARG A 359 13.81 -20.44 1.62
C ARG A 359 13.03 -19.31 2.28
N MET A 360 11.77 -19.09 1.89
CA MET A 360 10.98 -17.94 2.33
C MET A 360 10.82 -17.90 3.85
N ASP A 361 10.44 -19.02 4.47
CA ASP A 361 10.21 -19.09 5.93
C ASP A 361 11.46 -18.74 6.76
N ALA A 362 12.62 -19.16 6.28
CA ALA A 362 13.89 -18.96 6.98
C ALA A 362 14.49 -17.57 6.77
N TYR A 363 14.20 -16.92 5.63
CA TYR A 363 14.90 -15.71 5.18
C TYR A 363 13.98 -14.56 4.78
N SER A 364 12.67 -14.63 5.03
CA SER A 364 11.72 -13.53 4.79
C SER A 364 12.13 -12.23 5.49
N ARG A 365 12.80 -12.33 6.65
CA ARG A 365 13.41 -11.19 7.37
C ARG A 365 14.42 -10.42 6.54
N TRP A 366 15.17 -11.08 5.66
CA TRP A 366 16.09 -10.42 4.74
C TRP A 366 15.34 -9.59 3.68
N LEU A 367 14.26 -10.12 3.10
CA LEU A 367 13.40 -9.34 2.19
C LEU A 367 12.76 -8.16 2.92
N ARG A 368 12.22 -8.41 4.11
CA ARG A 368 11.60 -7.39 4.98
C ARG A 368 12.57 -6.24 5.24
N LEU A 369 13.81 -6.56 5.61
CA LEU A 369 14.89 -5.61 5.82
C LEU A 369 15.11 -4.76 4.56
N LEU A 370 15.40 -5.38 3.41
CA LEU A 370 15.71 -4.65 2.18
C LEU A 370 14.56 -3.78 1.68
N VAL A 371 13.32 -4.26 1.75
CA VAL A 371 12.13 -3.47 1.37
C VAL A 371 11.97 -2.28 2.31
N SER A 372 12.16 -2.47 3.62
CA SER A 372 12.07 -1.39 4.61
C SER A 372 13.14 -0.33 4.36
N GLN A 373 14.38 -0.75 4.08
CA GLN A 373 15.46 0.16 3.74
C GLN A 373 15.19 0.92 2.44
N ALA A 374 14.69 0.25 1.40
CA ALA A 374 14.35 0.90 0.15
C ALA A 374 13.26 1.97 0.32
N LEU A 375 12.21 1.68 1.10
CA LEU A 375 11.15 2.64 1.39
C LEU A 375 11.68 3.86 2.16
N GLN A 376 12.50 3.62 3.18
CA GLN A 376 13.05 4.68 4.03
C GLN A 376 14.02 5.59 3.27
N ASP A 377 14.93 5.02 2.48
CA ASP A 377 15.88 5.79 1.69
C ASP A 377 15.16 6.65 0.64
N ILE A 378 14.16 6.09 -0.05
CA ILE A 378 13.34 6.83 -1.01
C ILE A 378 12.57 7.97 -0.34
N ALA A 379 12.02 7.74 0.87
CA ALA A 379 11.30 8.75 1.62
C ALA A 379 12.21 9.90 2.07
N ARG A 380 13.33 9.56 2.72
CA ARG A 380 14.26 10.54 3.30
C ARG A 380 14.86 11.44 2.23
N ASP A 381 15.29 10.85 1.13
CA ASP A 381 15.87 11.62 0.03
C ASP A 381 14.79 12.50 -0.65
N ALA A 382 13.50 12.12 -0.61
CA ALA A 382 12.42 12.94 -1.14
C ALA A 382 12.14 14.15 -0.24
N GLU A 383 12.17 13.95 1.08
CA GLU A 383 12.08 15.02 2.07
C GLU A 383 13.26 15.99 1.99
N ALA A 384 14.48 15.48 1.81
CA ALA A 384 15.68 16.29 1.62
C ALA A 384 15.61 17.16 0.36
N SER A 385 15.02 16.63 -0.71
CA SER A 385 14.82 17.36 -1.99
C SER A 385 13.81 18.51 -1.90
N VAL A 386 12.92 18.50 -0.89
CA VAL A 386 11.86 19.51 -0.70
C VAL A 386 12.29 20.66 0.22
N ARG A 387 13.28 20.45 1.11
CA ARG A 387 13.76 21.50 2.02
C ARG A 387 14.48 22.61 1.22
N PRO A 388 14.02 23.87 1.25
CA PRO A 388 14.77 24.96 0.64
C PRO A 388 16.05 25.17 1.46
N GLN A 389 17.20 24.83 0.87
CA GLN A 389 18.48 25.23 1.45
C GLN A 389 18.60 26.75 1.32
N SER A 390 18.36 27.43 2.44
CA SER A 390 18.58 28.86 2.57
C SER A 390 20.07 29.16 2.41
N GLY A 391 20.49 29.67 1.25
CA GLY A 391 21.80 30.35 1.15
C GLY A 391 22.61 30.19 -0.13
N GLU A 392 22.32 29.24 -1.04
CA GLU A 392 23.21 29.01 -2.19
C GLU A 392 22.56 29.28 -3.55
N THR A 393 23.27 30.09 -4.35
CA THR A 393 22.91 30.67 -5.63
C THR A 393 22.56 29.60 -6.68
N ASP A 394 21.54 29.88 -7.48
CA ASP A 394 20.87 29.01 -8.48
C ASP A 394 21.73 28.47 -9.66
N ALA A 395 23.06 28.32 -9.52
CA ALA A 395 23.94 27.91 -10.62
C ALA A 395 24.50 26.47 -10.51
N GLN A 396 24.29 25.77 -9.40
CA GLN A 396 24.71 24.37 -9.19
C GLN A 396 23.62 23.57 -8.44
N ARG A 397 22.37 23.68 -8.89
CA ARG A 397 21.22 23.00 -8.27
C ARG A 397 20.72 21.82 -9.10
N GLY A 398 20.80 20.63 -8.50
CA GLY A 398 19.85 19.53 -8.71
C GLY A 398 20.39 18.34 -9.47
N THR A 399 20.76 17.27 -8.77
CA THR A 399 20.49 15.91 -9.25
C THR A 399 18.98 15.85 -9.50
N GLN A 400 18.56 15.95 -10.76
CA GLN A 400 17.14 15.95 -11.13
C GLN A 400 16.55 14.59 -10.76
N SER A 401 15.65 14.56 -9.77
CA SER A 401 14.82 13.39 -9.51
C SER A 401 14.00 13.05 -10.75
N LEU A 402 13.88 11.75 -11.04
CA LEU A 402 13.00 11.23 -12.07
C LEU A 402 11.57 11.69 -11.79
N ARG A 403 10.88 12.11 -12.85
CA ARG A 403 9.46 12.50 -12.79
C ARG A 403 8.55 11.30 -12.56
N THR A 404 8.96 10.13 -13.07
CA THR A 404 8.18 8.90 -12.96
C THR A 404 8.47 8.22 -11.62
N PRO A 405 7.45 7.84 -10.83
CA PRO A 405 7.68 7.22 -9.54
C PRO A 405 8.45 5.90 -9.67
N THR A 406 9.14 5.46 -8.62
CA THR A 406 9.69 4.10 -8.54
C THR A 406 8.54 3.10 -8.35
N LEU A 407 8.50 2.04 -9.15
CA LEU A 407 7.50 0.98 -9.03
C LEU A 407 8.02 -0.14 -8.13
N PHE A 408 7.29 -0.43 -7.05
CA PHE A 408 7.55 -1.57 -6.19
C PHE A 408 6.60 -2.70 -6.59
N LEU A 409 7.10 -3.63 -7.40
CA LEU A 409 6.36 -4.79 -7.87
C LEU A 409 6.60 -5.96 -6.92
N LEU A 410 5.66 -6.17 -6.00
CA LEU A 410 5.84 -7.10 -4.89
C LEU A 410 5.13 -8.42 -5.23
N ASP A 411 5.80 -9.28 -6.00
CA ASP A 411 5.29 -10.63 -6.25
C ASP A 411 5.35 -11.44 -4.97
N GLU A 412 4.24 -12.09 -4.63
CA GLU A 412 4.04 -12.79 -3.37
C GLU A 412 4.19 -11.88 -2.13
N PHE A 413 3.52 -10.72 -2.16
CA PHE A 413 3.52 -9.71 -1.10
C PHE A 413 3.27 -10.29 0.32
N ALA A 414 2.43 -11.31 0.42
CA ALA A 414 2.09 -11.99 1.67
C ALA A 414 3.33 -12.52 2.44
N ALA A 415 4.41 -12.85 1.72
CA ALA A 415 5.63 -13.37 2.31
C ALA A 415 6.38 -12.36 3.20
N LEU A 416 6.09 -11.07 3.07
CA LEU A 416 6.69 -10.02 3.89
C LEU A 416 6.10 -9.94 5.31
N GLY A 417 4.92 -10.53 5.53
CA GLY A 417 4.12 -10.32 6.73
C GLY A 417 3.70 -8.85 6.90
N ARG A 418 3.21 -8.50 8.10
CA ARG A 418 2.80 -7.13 8.40
C ARG A 418 4.01 -6.20 8.48
N LEU A 419 4.14 -5.29 7.52
CA LEU A 419 5.23 -4.31 7.43
C LEU A 419 4.69 -2.90 7.72
N GLU A 420 4.95 -2.36 8.92
CA GLU A 420 4.53 -1.00 9.26
C GLU A 420 5.13 0.06 8.32
N ALA A 421 6.35 -0.17 7.80
CA ALA A 421 6.96 0.69 6.79
C ALA A 421 6.12 0.74 5.50
N VAL A 422 5.54 -0.40 5.08
CA VAL A 422 4.65 -0.44 3.91
C VAL A 422 3.29 0.18 4.22
N GLU A 423 2.72 -0.07 5.41
CA GLU A 423 1.45 0.54 5.84
C GLU A 423 1.55 2.07 5.85
N ARG A 424 2.60 2.62 6.48
CA ARG A 424 2.90 4.06 6.45
C ARG A 424 3.14 4.55 5.02
N ALA A 425 3.84 3.74 4.21
CA ALA A 425 4.12 4.11 2.84
C ALA A 425 2.86 4.25 1.99
N MET A 426 1.88 3.36 2.15
CA MET A 426 0.60 3.41 1.43
C MET A 426 -0.21 4.67 1.74
N GLY A 427 -0.07 5.24 2.94
CA GLY A 427 -0.78 6.45 3.36
C GLY A 427 -0.08 7.76 2.97
N LEU A 428 1.26 7.78 2.91
CA LEU A 428 2.06 9.01 2.85
C LEU A 428 2.95 9.14 1.60
N MET A 429 3.33 8.04 0.94
CA MET A 429 4.42 8.05 -0.06
C MET A 429 4.00 8.30 -1.50
N ALA A 430 2.70 8.48 -1.79
CA ALA A 430 2.26 8.88 -3.13
C ALA A 430 2.93 10.20 -3.59
N GLY A 431 3.31 11.08 -2.63
CA GLY A 431 4.05 12.31 -2.88
C GLY A 431 5.58 12.16 -2.98
N TYR A 432 6.15 11.03 -2.54
CA TYR A 432 7.60 10.81 -2.50
C TYR A 432 8.15 10.09 -3.74
N GLY A 433 7.36 10.02 -4.81
CA GLY A 433 7.79 9.38 -6.06
C GLY A 433 7.83 7.86 -5.96
N LEU A 434 6.88 7.24 -5.26
CA LEU A 434 6.77 5.78 -5.12
C LEU A 434 5.37 5.27 -5.48
N GLN A 435 5.31 4.12 -6.14
CA GLN A 435 4.07 3.42 -6.48
C GLN A 435 4.18 1.94 -6.12
N LEU A 436 3.37 1.51 -5.15
CA LEU A 436 3.28 0.10 -4.75
C LEU A 436 2.37 -0.66 -5.72
N TRP A 437 2.77 -1.89 -6.05
CA TRP A 437 1.95 -2.85 -6.77
C TRP A 437 2.07 -4.26 -6.16
N PRO A 438 1.35 -4.55 -5.06
CA PRO A 438 1.26 -5.88 -4.50
C PRO A 438 0.52 -6.85 -5.43
N ILE A 439 1.09 -8.04 -5.58
CA ILE A 439 0.47 -9.15 -6.31
C ILE A 439 0.14 -10.26 -5.32
N LEU A 440 -1.14 -10.57 -5.19
CA LEU A 440 -1.71 -11.50 -4.21
C LEU A 440 -2.51 -12.58 -4.92
N GLN A 441 -2.64 -13.73 -4.27
CA GLN A 441 -3.43 -14.85 -4.78
C GLN A 441 -4.92 -14.69 -4.45
N ASP A 442 -5.21 -14.17 -3.25
CA ASP A 442 -6.55 -13.93 -2.74
C ASP A 442 -6.54 -12.81 -1.68
N MET A 443 -7.73 -12.42 -1.23
CA MET A 443 -7.90 -11.35 -0.24
C MET A 443 -7.55 -11.77 1.20
N SER A 444 -7.50 -13.07 1.51
CA SER A 444 -7.17 -13.56 2.85
C SER A 444 -5.68 -13.50 3.17
N GLN A 445 -4.85 -13.24 2.15
CA GLN A 445 -3.42 -12.95 2.28
C GLN A 445 -3.11 -11.52 2.79
N LEU A 446 -4.11 -10.63 2.84
CA LEU A 446 -4.05 -9.31 3.48
C LEU A 446 -4.64 -9.41 4.89
#